data_AF-A0A126NRZ9-F1
#
_entry.id   AF-A0A126NRZ9-F1
#
_cell.length_a   1.000
_cell.length_b   1.000
_cell.length_c   1.000
_cell.angle_alpha   90.00
_cell.angle_beta   90.00
_cell.angle_gamma   90.00
#
_symmetry.space_group_name_H-M   'P 1'
#
loop_
_entity.id
_entity.type
_entity.pdbx_description
1 polymer ?
#
loop_
_entity_poly.entity_id
_entity_poly.type
_entity_poly.pdbx_seq_one_letter_code
_entity_poly.pdbx_strand_id
1 'polypeptide(L)'
;MVWRARSRVWRASMPHYFFDTDNGSEPVIDLAGRDLPDDAAARWFGLDTLPDMARDKIAEGDHRTFGVVISNAHHVVIYSATIALMGGWKNGHEQPPKWKPRQPVALLSMEPKEAL
;
A
#
# COMPACT_ATOMS: atom_id res chain seq x y z
N MET A 1 22.84 -11.58 -44.55
CA MET A 1 21.67 -11.10 -43.78
C MET A 1 22.19 -10.55 -42.47
N VAL A 2 22.35 -9.23 -42.38
CA VAL A 2 22.94 -8.56 -41.21
C VAL A 2 21.81 -7.89 -40.44
N TRP A 3 21.47 -8.45 -39.28
CA TRP A 3 20.62 -7.79 -38.30
C TRP A 3 21.48 -6.74 -37.57
N ARG A 4 21.24 -5.45 -37.83
CA ARG A 4 21.71 -4.36 -36.96
C ARG A 4 20.81 -3.13 -37.04
N ALA A 5 20.17 -2.83 -35.92
CA ALA A 5 20.02 -1.49 -35.37
C ALA A 5 19.77 -1.65 -33.86
N ARG A 6 20.82 -1.79 -33.05
CA ARG A 6 21.38 -0.74 -32.19
C ARG A 6 20.32 0.04 -31.38
N SER A 7 20.08 -0.47 -30.18
CA SER A 7 19.51 0.22 -29.02
C SER A 7 20.18 1.58 -28.78
N ARG A 8 19.42 2.69 -28.74
CA ARG A 8 19.84 3.95 -28.08
C ARG A 8 18.81 5.10 -27.99
N VAL A 9 17.53 4.88 -27.63
CA VAL A 9 16.67 5.96 -27.07
C VAL A 9 15.65 5.34 -26.09
N TRP A 10 16.05 4.99 -24.87
CA TRP A 10 15.12 4.46 -23.85
C TRP A 10 15.14 5.22 -22.52
N ARG A 11 15.88 6.32 -22.41
CA ARG A 11 15.95 7.15 -21.19
C ARG A 11 15.46 8.59 -21.35
N ALA A 12 15.08 9.01 -22.56
CA ALA A 12 14.65 10.39 -22.85
C ALA A 12 13.15 10.54 -23.11
N SER A 13 12.37 9.45 -23.03
CA SER A 13 10.95 9.45 -23.42
C SER A 13 10.03 8.67 -22.46
N MET A 14 10.53 8.22 -21.31
CA MET A 14 9.69 7.67 -20.25
C MET A 14 9.46 8.78 -19.24
N PRO A 15 8.25 9.36 -19.15
CA PRO A 15 8.00 10.40 -18.17
C PRO A 15 8.20 9.85 -16.74
N HIS A 16 8.66 10.74 -15.87
CA HIS A 16 8.89 10.43 -14.46
C HIS A 16 7.66 10.84 -13.65
N TYR A 17 7.23 9.96 -12.75
CA TYR A 17 6.02 10.14 -11.93
C TYR A 17 6.32 9.91 -10.46
N PHE A 18 5.63 10.65 -9.59
CA PHE A 18 5.69 10.51 -8.14
C PHE A 18 4.35 9.98 -7.61
N PHE A 19 4.39 9.11 -6.62
CA PHE A 19 3.22 8.42 -6.06
C PHE A 19 3.11 8.64 -4.55
N ASP A 20 2.52 9.76 -4.15
CA ASP A 20 2.24 10.00 -2.75
C ASP A 20 1.08 9.10 -2.31
N THR A 21 1.25 8.42 -1.18
CA THR A 21 0.25 7.47 -0.66
C THR A 21 -0.23 7.88 0.72
N ASP A 22 -1.47 7.56 1.05
CA ASP A 22 -2.05 7.77 2.36
C ASP A 22 -2.82 6.51 2.77
N ASN A 23 -2.50 5.94 3.93
CA ASN A 23 -3.16 4.73 4.46
C ASN A 23 -4.15 5.03 5.61
N GLY A 24 -4.52 6.30 5.76
CA GLY A 24 -5.43 6.78 6.81
C GLY A 24 -4.75 6.98 8.16
N SER A 25 -3.43 7.01 8.20
CA SER A 25 -2.65 7.38 9.39
C SER A 25 -1.79 8.60 9.10
N GLU A 26 -0.84 8.49 8.19
CA GLU A 26 0.00 9.60 7.75
C GLU A 26 0.29 9.49 6.24
N PRO A 27 0.35 10.62 5.52
CA PRO A 27 0.77 10.62 4.12
C PRO A 27 2.25 10.28 4.01
N VAL A 28 2.58 9.38 3.08
CA VAL A 28 3.93 9.01 2.69
C VAL A 28 4.24 9.67 1.35
N ILE A 29 5.21 10.59 1.37
CA ILE A 29 5.65 11.33 0.19
C ILE A 29 6.68 10.51 -0.58
N ASP A 30 6.43 10.31 -1.87
CA ASP A 30 7.37 9.62 -2.76
C ASP A 30 8.38 10.63 -3.33
N LEU A 31 9.62 10.53 -2.86
CA LEU A 31 10.75 11.36 -3.32
C LEU A 31 11.55 10.70 -4.44
N ALA A 32 11.40 9.40 -4.64
CA ALA A 32 12.18 8.64 -5.61
C ALA A 32 11.52 8.66 -6.99
N GLY A 33 10.19 8.56 -7.01
CA GLY A 33 9.41 8.46 -8.22
C GLY A 33 9.75 7.23 -9.06
N ARG A 34 9.17 7.18 -10.27
CA ARG A 34 9.34 6.08 -11.21
C ARG A 34 9.19 6.55 -12.65
N ASP A 35 10.06 6.05 -13.52
CA ASP A 35 9.91 6.19 -14.97
C ASP A 35 8.86 5.20 -15.49
N LEU A 36 7.81 5.71 -16.12
CA LEU A 36 6.77 4.89 -16.76
C LEU A 36 6.58 5.31 -18.23
N PRO A 37 5.94 4.48 -19.07
CA PRO A 37 5.77 4.81 -20.49
C PRO A 37 4.85 6.01 -20.74
N ASP A 38 3.76 6.15 -19.96
CA ASP A 38 2.73 7.17 -20.13
C ASP A 38 1.84 7.33 -18.88
N ASP A 39 0.91 8.29 -18.93
CA ASP A 39 -0.02 8.59 -17.86
C ASP A 39 -0.99 7.43 -17.56
N ALA A 40 -1.29 6.59 -18.56
CA ALA A 40 -2.17 5.44 -18.37
C ALA A 40 -1.48 4.34 -17.56
N ALA A 41 -0.18 4.12 -17.80
CA ALA A 41 0.65 3.24 -16.99
C ALA A 41 0.80 3.77 -15.56
N ALA A 42 0.97 5.08 -15.39
CA ALA A 42 0.99 5.72 -14.07
C ALA A 42 -0.32 5.50 -13.31
N ARG A 43 -1.47 5.75 -13.96
CA ARG A 43 -2.79 5.47 -13.39
C ARG A 43 -2.94 4.00 -12.99
N TRP A 44 -2.57 3.07 -13.87
CA TRP A 44 -2.68 1.64 -13.59
C TRP A 44 -1.84 1.25 -12.37
N PHE A 45 -0.61 1.73 -12.29
CA PHE A 45 0.28 1.49 -11.15
C PHE A 45 -0.28 2.04 -9.82
N GLY A 46 -0.81 3.26 -9.83
CA GLY A 46 -1.43 3.83 -8.64
C GLY A 46 -2.67 3.05 -8.18
N LEU A 47 -3.51 2.61 -9.12
CA LEU A 47 -4.68 1.78 -8.79
C LEU A 47 -4.31 0.40 -8.26
N ASP A 48 -3.24 -0.23 -8.77
CA ASP A 48 -2.75 -1.53 -8.31
C ASP A 48 -2.20 -1.48 -6.86
N THR A 49 -1.73 -0.30 -6.44
CA THR A 49 -1.19 -0.07 -5.08
C THR A 49 -2.30 0.03 -4.01
N LEU A 50 -3.49 0.53 -4.36
CA LEU A 50 -4.56 0.79 -3.40
C LEU A 50 -5.07 -0.49 -2.67
N PRO A 51 -5.35 -1.62 -3.36
CA PRO A 51 -5.76 -2.86 -2.70
C PRO A 51 -4.74 -3.40 -1.72
N ASP A 52 -3.44 -3.24 -1.98
CA ASP A 52 -2.38 -3.74 -1.11
C ASP A 52 -2.31 -2.94 0.19
N MET A 53 -2.40 -1.61 0.11
CA MET A 53 -2.52 -0.76 1.31
C MET A 53 -3.78 -1.09 2.11
N ALA A 54 -4.90 -1.28 1.42
CA ALA A 54 -6.15 -1.67 2.07
C ALA A 54 -5.96 -3.01 2.81
N ARG A 55 -5.44 -4.06 2.16
CA ARG A 55 -5.25 -5.38 2.78
C ARG A 55 -4.43 -5.33 4.07
N ASP A 56 -3.40 -4.48 4.13
CA ASP A 56 -2.54 -4.38 5.31
C ASP A 56 -3.25 -3.73 6.52
N LYS A 57 -4.08 -2.70 6.28
CA LYS A 57 -4.60 -1.81 7.34
C LYS A 57 -6.11 -1.79 7.51
N ILE A 58 -6.87 -2.42 6.62
CA ILE A 58 -8.35 -2.35 6.61
C ILE A 58 -8.99 -2.91 7.89
N ALA A 59 -8.33 -3.83 8.59
CA ALA A 59 -8.84 -4.44 9.82
C ALA A 59 -8.54 -3.60 11.09
N GLU A 60 -7.78 -2.52 10.99
CA GLU A 60 -7.38 -1.73 12.17
C GLU A 60 -8.47 -0.79 12.69
N GLY A 61 -9.55 -0.58 11.92
CA GLY A 61 -10.68 0.24 12.34
C GLY A 61 -11.83 0.21 11.34
N ASP A 62 -13.01 0.59 11.81
CA ASP A 62 -14.22 0.57 10.98
C ASP A 62 -14.31 1.75 9.99
N HIS A 63 -13.50 2.80 10.18
CA HIS A 63 -13.46 3.96 9.29
C HIS A 63 -12.03 4.23 8.87
N ARG A 64 -11.76 4.19 7.56
CA ARG A 64 -10.43 4.47 7.03
C ARG A 64 -10.48 4.85 5.55
N THR A 65 -9.53 5.67 5.13
CA THR A 65 -9.32 6.04 3.73
C THR A 65 -7.94 5.60 3.27
N PHE A 66 -7.84 5.15 2.03
CA PHE A 66 -6.60 4.78 1.35
C PHE A 66 -6.50 5.60 0.09
N GLY A 67 -5.45 6.38 -0.07
CA GLY A 67 -5.27 7.34 -1.15
C GLY A 67 -3.97 7.12 -1.90
N VAL A 68 -4.01 7.44 -3.20
CA VAL A 68 -2.83 7.66 -4.02
C VAL A 68 -3.00 8.98 -4.77
N VAL A 69 -1.96 9.79 -4.79
CA VAL A 69 -1.85 11.02 -5.57
C VAL A 69 -0.67 10.88 -6.50
N ILE A 70 -0.91 11.07 -7.79
CA ILE A 70 0.10 10.92 -8.83
C ILE A 70 0.44 12.29 -9.39
N SER A 71 1.71 12.62 -9.34
CA SER A 71 2.26 13.85 -9.93
C SER A 71 3.27 13.54 -11.03
N ASN A 72 3.30 14.36 -12.07
CA ASN A 72 4.33 14.24 -13.11
C ASN A 72 5.67 14.86 -12.68
N ALA A 73 6.67 14.83 -13.58
CA ALA A 73 8.00 15.39 -13.36
C ALA A 73 8.03 16.91 -13.05
N HIS A 74 6.95 17.63 -13.36
CA HIS A 74 6.79 19.05 -13.02
C HIS A 74 6.08 19.26 -11.67
N HIS A 75 5.89 18.19 -10.89
CA HIS A 75 5.12 18.18 -9.64
C HIS A 75 3.67 18.67 -9.83
N VAL A 76 3.12 18.50 -11.03
CA VAL A 76 1.69 18.75 -11.29
C VAL A 76 0.95 17.45 -11.02
N VAL A 77 -0.04 17.49 -10.13
CA VAL A 77 -0.96 16.38 -9.87
C VAL A 77 -1.76 16.11 -11.14
N ILE A 78 -1.63 14.91 -11.69
CA ILE A 78 -2.34 14.47 -12.89
C ILE A 78 -3.47 13.48 -12.59
N TYR A 79 -3.42 12.83 -11.42
CA TYR A 79 -4.42 11.84 -11.03
C TYR A 79 -4.47 11.68 -9.51
N SER A 80 -5.66 11.41 -8.98
CA SER A 80 -5.84 10.95 -7.60
C SER A 80 -6.94 9.89 -7.54
N ALA A 81 -6.80 8.96 -6.59
CA ALA A 81 -7.80 7.95 -6.32
C ALA A 81 -7.85 7.61 -4.84
N THR A 82 -9.03 7.22 -4.36
CA THR A 82 -9.27 6.89 -2.96
C THR A 82 -10.21 5.70 -2.82
N ILE A 83 -9.85 4.76 -1.93
CA ILE A 83 -10.76 3.74 -1.39
C ILE A 83 -11.16 4.17 0.02
N ALA A 84 -12.45 4.12 0.34
CA ALA A 84 -12.97 4.43 1.66
C ALA A 84 -13.68 3.23 2.27
N LEU A 85 -13.31 2.86 3.50
CA LEU A 85 -14.04 1.93 4.35
C LEU A 85 -14.95 2.74 5.29
N MET A 86 -16.22 2.39 5.29
CA MET A 86 -17.24 2.91 6.19
C MET A 86 -18.00 1.74 6.82
N GLY A 87 -17.50 1.28 7.96
CA GLY A 87 -18.02 0.16 8.73
C GLY A 87 -18.79 0.64 9.96
N GLY A 88 -19.74 -0.16 10.39
CA GLY A 88 -20.47 0.12 11.62
C GLY A 88 -21.48 -0.97 11.89
N TRP A 89 -21.61 -1.31 13.16
CA TRP A 89 -22.59 -2.27 13.63
C TRP A 89 -24.02 -1.75 13.40
N LYS A 90 -24.93 -2.65 13.04
CA LYS A 90 -26.35 -2.34 12.79
C LYS A 90 -27.22 -3.09 13.80
N ASN A 91 -28.48 -2.68 13.94
CA ASN A 91 -29.51 -3.37 14.74
C ASN A 91 -29.14 -3.57 16.23
N GLY A 92 -28.53 -2.55 16.85
CA GLY A 92 -28.21 -2.59 18.29
C GLY A 92 -27.03 -3.46 18.68
N HIS A 93 -26.30 -4.01 17.70
CA HIS A 93 -25.01 -4.64 17.97
C HIS A 93 -23.99 -3.57 18.39
N GLU A 94 -23.32 -3.80 19.51
CA GLU A 94 -22.19 -2.98 19.97
C GLU A 94 -20.88 -3.51 19.40
N GLN A 95 -19.89 -2.63 19.31
CA GLN A 95 -18.55 -3.04 18.90
C GLN A 95 -17.98 -4.04 19.91
N PRO A 96 -17.61 -5.26 19.49
CA PRO A 96 -17.01 -6.23 20.40
C PRO A 96 -15.66 -5.70 20.89
N PRO A 97 -15.20 -6.13 22.08
CA PRO A 97 -13.88 -5.74 22.58
C PRO A 97 -12.81 -6.04 21.54
N LYS A 98 -11.86 -5.12 21.37
CA LYS A 98 -10.77 -5.23 20.39
C LYS A 98 -10.12 -6.61 20.47
N TRP A 99 -10.10 -7.33 19.34
CA TRP A 99 -9.56 -8.68 19.24
C TRP A 99 -8.13 -8.72 19.77
N LYS A 100 -7.88 -9.59 20.76
CA LYS A 100 -6.54 -9.93 21.23
C LYS A 100 -6.24 -11.35 20.75
N PRO A 101 -5.22 -11.59 19.91
CA PRO A 101 -4.84 -12.94 19.57
C PRO A 101 -4.51 -13.69 20.87
N ARG A 102 -4.92 -14.96 20.96
CA ARG A 102 -4.54 -15.81 22.10
C ARG A 102 -3.01 -15.84 22.17
N GLN A 103 -2.45 -15.43 23.30
CA GLN A 103 -1.02 -15.62 23.55
C GLN A 103 -0.72 -17.11 23.41
N PRO A 104 0.37 -17.51 22.73
CA PRO A 104 0.85 -18.88 22.83
C PRO A 104 0.97 -19.19 24.31
N VAL A 105 0.32 -20.26 24.78
CA VAL A 105 0.58 -20.77 26.11
C VAL A 105 2.07 -21.04 26.12
N ALA A 106 2.85 -20.31 26.92
CA ALA A 106 4.24 -20.65 27.15
C ALA A 106 4.23 -22.13 27.50
N LEU A 107 4.82 -22.97 26.64
CA LEU A 107 5.01 -24.38 26.97
C LEU A 107 5.75 -24.34 28.29
N LEU A 108 5.05 -24.69 29.37
CA LEU A 108 5.55 -24.59 30.73
C LEU A 108 6.95 -25.17 30.70
N SER A 109 7.96 -24.33 30.94
CA SER A 109 9.34 -24.78 31.10
C SER A 109 9.33 -25.83 32.19
N MET A 110 9.18 -27.10 31.80
CA MET A 110 9.44 -28.21 32.68
C MET A 110 10.95 -28.21 32.84
N GLU A 111 11.42 -27.47 33.86
CA GLU A 111 12.74 -27.71 34.39
C GLU A 111 12.78 -29.20 34.78
N PRO A 112 13.71 -30.00 34.23
CA PRO A 112 13.87 -31.35 34.71
C PRO A 112 14.21 -31.26 36.19
N LYS A 113 13.38 -31.84 37.04
CA LYS A 113 13.79 -32.11 38.42
C LYS A 113 14.96 -33.08 38.30
N GLU A 114 16.17 -32.54 38.48
CA GLU A 114 17.39 -33.32 38.68
C GLU A 114 17.08 -34.41 39.70
N ALA A 115 17.05 -35.66 39.21
CA ALA A 115 16.91 -36.83 40.02
C ALA A 115 18.24 -37.08 40.73
N LEU A 116 18.12 -37.34 42.03
CA LEU A 116 19.17 -37.60 43.03
C LEU A 116 20.28 -38.53 42.54
#